data_AF-A0A0K9GGC6-F1
#
_entry.id   AF-A0A0K9GGC6-F1
#
_cell.length_a   1.000
_cell.length_b   1.000
_cell.length_c   1.000
_cell.angle_alpha   90.00
_cell.angle_beta   90.00
_cell.angle_gamma   90.00
#
_symmetry.space_group_name_H-M   'P 1'
#
loop_
_entity.id
_entity.type
_entity.pdbx_description
1 polymer ?
#
loop_
_entity_poly.entity_id
_entity_poly.type
_entity_poly.pdbx_seq_one_letter_code
_entity_poly.pdbx_strand_id
1 'polypeptide(L)'
;MPVQLNDKELPYLDKDKINAIFDCVYGIGDTGEMTKQLLQEPQFRDTVHLLLAMQKYNYQHRFLETAELFGTFESTVGPMERNSEGTTLWLSLGLAIKELYGMRLSTLKGLLEQVTIRK
;
A
#
# COMPACT_ATOMS: atom_id res chain seq x y z
N MET A 1 -12.08 11.17 12.30
CA MET A 1 -11.57 12.50 11.88
C MET A 1 -11.74 12.56 10.38
N PRO A 2 -12.30 13.63 9.80
CA PRO A 2 -12.56 13.67 8.37
C PRO A 2 -11.26 13.43 7.59
N VAL A 3 -11.31 12.45 6.69
CA VAL A 3 -10.17 12.11 5.83
C VAL A 3 -9.97 13.25 4.83
N GLN A 4 -8.81 13.89 4.87
CA GLN A 4 -8.44 14.86 3.84
C GLN A 4 -8.28 14.15 2.50
N LEU A 5 -8.85 14.72 1.44
CA LEU A 5 -8.78 14.18 0.08
C LEU A 5 -7.77 14.94 -0.76
N ASN A 6 -7.26 14.29 -1.80
CA ASN A 6 -6.51 14.93 -2.87
C ASN A 6 -7.44 15.41 -4.01
N ASP A 7 -6.83 15.96 -5.05
CA ASP A 7 -7.46 16.43 -6.29
C ASP A 7 -8.19 15.34 -7.10
N LYS A 8 -8.00 14.06 -6.75
CA LYS A 8 -8.66 12.89 -7.36
C LYS A 8 -9.73 12.28 -6.45
N GLU A 9 -10.13 12.99 -5.40
CA GLU A 9 -11.09 12.51 -4.39
C GLU A 9 -10.65 11.22 -3.67
N LEU A 10 -9.35 10.93 -3.69
CA LEU A 10 -8.74 9.84 -2.93
C LEU A 10 -8.21 10.36 -1.59
N PRO A 11 -8.18 9.55 -0.53
CA PRO A 11 -7.52 9.87 0.72
C PRO A 11 -6.08 10.39 0.51
N TYR A 12 -5.75 11.56 1.06
CA TYR A 12 -4.39 12.07 1.03
C TYR A 12 -3.46 11.14 1.83
N LEU A 13 -2.41 10.63 1.18
CA LEU A 13 -1.46 9.69 1.79
C LEU A 13 -0.40 10.42 2.60
N ASP A 14 -0.64 10.53 3.90
CA ASP A 14 0.38 10.83 4.89
C ASP A 14 0.96 9.53 5.48
N LYS A 15 1.93 9.69 6.40
CA LYS A 15 2.58 8.58 7.09
C LYS A 15 1.57 7.62 7.74
N ASP A 16 0.56 8.12 8.42
CA ASP A 16 -0.37 7.26 9.15
C ASP A 16 -1.26 6.46 8.19
N LYS A 17 -1.77 7.10 7.13
CA LYS A 17 -2.59 6.42 6.13
C LYS A 17 -1.81 5.41 5.32
N ILE A 18 -0.56 5.71 4.93
CA ILE A 18 0.25 4.73 4.20
C ILE A 18 0.60 3.53 5.08
N ASN A 19 0.92 3.75 6.35
CA ASN A 19 1.14 2.66 7.29
C ASN A 19 -0.13 1.83 7.46
N ALA A 20 -1.29 2.44 7.66
CA ALA A 20 -2.56 1.73 7.75
C ALA A 20 -2.89 0.91 6.50
N ILE A 21 -2.60 1.43 5.30
CA ILE A 21 -2.75 0.67 4.04
C ILE A 21 -1.85 -0.57 4.02
N PHE A 22 -0.57 -0.43 4.39
CA PHE A 22 0.36 -1.58 4.46
C PHE A 22 0.09 -2.52 5.62
N ASP A 23 -0.53 -2.06 6.70
CA ASP A 23 -1.01 -2.94 7.78
C ASP A 23 -2.05 -3.95 7.28
N CYS A 24 -2.85 -3.52 6.28
CA CYS A 24 -3.86 -4.32 5.62
C CYS A 24 -3.32 -5.22 4.48
N VAL A 25 -2.01 -5.29 4.25
CA VAL A 25 -1.41 -6.03 3.11
C VAL A 25 -1.79 -7.51 3.05
N TYR A 26 -2.11 -8.11 4.20
CA TYR A 26 -2.56 -9.50 4.35
C TYR A 26 -4.07 -9.63 4.64
N GLY A 27 -4.82 -8.52 4.53
CA GLY A 27 -6.23 -8.41 4.88
C GLY A 27 -6.49 -7.46 6.05
N ILE A 28 -7.77 -7.13 6.25
CA ILE A 28 -8.21 -6.10 7.19
C ILE A 28 -8.42 -6.63 8.64
N GLY A 29 -8.49 -7.96 8.80
CA GLY A 29 -8.90 -8.59 10.06
C GLY A 29 -7.93 -8.45 11.23
N ASP A 30 -6.61 -8.46 10.97
CA ASP A 30 -5.57 -8.39 12.00
C ASP A 30 -4.68 -7.15 11.82
N THR A 31 -5.26 -6.01 12.18
CA THR A 31 -4.66 -4.69 12.03
C THR A 31 -4.52 -3.98 13.39
N GLY A 32 -3.57 -3.06 13.49
CA GLY A 32 -3.34 -2.24 14.67
C GLY A 32 -4.48 -1.26 14.96
N GLU A 33 -4.50 -0.72 16.17
CA GLU A 33 -5.58 0.14 16.65
C GLU A 33 -5.78 1.40 15.79
N MET A 34 -4.68 2.04 15.37
CA MET A 34 -4.74 3.21 14.47
C MET A 34 -5.41 2.87 13.13
N THR A 35 -5.05 1.73 12.54
CA THR A 35 -5.63 1.24 11.29
C THR A 35 -7.13 1.00 11.46
N LYS A 36 -7.54 0.35 12.56
CA LYS A 36 -8.97 0.14 12.89
C LYS A 36 -9.76 1.43 13.00
N GLN A 37 -9.17 2.49 13.57
CA GLN A 37 -9.79 3.81 13.66
C GLN A 37 -9.95 4.47 12.29
N LEU A 38 -8.91 4.43 11.45
CA LEU A 38 -8.97 4.97 10.09
C LEU A 38 -9.99 4.23 9.22
N LEU A 39 -10.13 2.92 9.40
CA LEU A 39 -11.12 2.09 8.69
C LEU A 39 -12.58 2.35 9.12
N GLN A 40 -12.84 3.11 10.18
CA GLN A 40 -14.18 3.59 10.48
C GLN A 40 -14.65 4.67 9.50
N GLU A 41 -13.70 5.36 8.85
CA GLU A 41 -14.01 6.38 7.84
C GLU A 41 -14.36 5.69 6.51
N PRO A 42 -15.62 5.79 6.01
CA PRO A 42 -16.09 4.98 4.88
C PRO A 42 -15.22 5.11 3.63
N GLN A 43 -14.82 6.33 3.27
CA GLN A 43 -14.02 6.57 2.07
C GLN A 43 -12.61 5.99 2.16
N PHE A 44 -12.00 5.99 3.35
CA PHE A 44 -10.71 5.34 3.55
C PHE A 44 -10.84 3.83 3.47
N ARG A 45 -11.85 3.25 4.14
CA ARG A 45 -12.14 1.81 4.06
C ARG A 45 -12.39 1.35 2.63
N ASP A 46 -13.20 2.08 1.88
CA ASP A 46 -13.53 1.73 0.49
C ASP A 46 -12.30 1.87 -0.42
N THR A 47 -11.43 2.86 -0.16
CA THR A 47 -10.12 2.99 -0.83
C THR A 47 -9.21 1.80 -0.52
N VAL A 48 -9.14 1.35 0.74
CA VAL A 48 -8.36 0.15 1.11
C VAL A 48 -8.91 -1.08 0.39
N HIS A 49 -10.22 -1.27 0.33
CA HIS A 49 -10.82 -2.38 -0.41
C HIS A 49 -10.47 -2.35 -1.91
N LEU A 50 -10.52 -1.18 -2.53
CA LEU A 50 -10.11 -1.01 -3.93
C LEU A 50 -8.63 -1.38 -4.13
N LEU A 51 -7.75 -0.89 -3.25
CA LEU A 51 -6.32 -1.20 -3.29
C LEU A 51 -6.06 -2.71 -3.11
N LEU A 52 -6.77 -3.39 -2.22
CA LEU A 52 -6.63 -4.85 -2.02
C LEU A 52 -7.18 -5.64 -3.23
N ALA A 53 -8.24 -5.15 -3.89
CA ALA A 53 -8.71 -5.75 -5.13
C ALA A 53 -7.66 -5.62 -6.26
N MET A 54 -7.05 -4.44 -6.39
CA MET A 54 -5.95 -4.20 -7.33
C MET A 54 -4.70 -5.01 -6.97
N GLN A 55 -4.35 -5.11 -5.70
CA GLN A 55 -3.25 -5.95 -5.20
C GLN A 55 -3.45 -7.40 -5.63
N LYS A 56 -4.66 -7.94 -5.41
CA LYS A 56 -4.98 -9.32 -5.81
C LYS A 56 -4.82 -9.53 -7.31
N TYR A 57 -5.33 -8.59 -8.12
CA TYR A 57 -5.17 -8.65 -9.57
C TYR A 57 -3.69 -8.61 -9.99
N ASN A 58 -2.91 -7.68 -9.41
CA ASN A 58 -1.48 -7.52 -9.69
C ASN A 58 -0.69 -8.78 -9.30
N TYR A 59 -0.97 -9.34 -8.12
CA TYR A 59 -0.36 -10.57 -7.63
C TYR A 59 -0.60 -11.75 -8.57
N GLN A 60 -1.81 -11.87 -9.12
CA GLN A 60 -2.19 -13.00 -9.98
C GLN A 60 -1.72 -12.86 -11.43
N HIS A 61 -1.60 -11.64 -11.94
CA HIS A 61 -1.50 -11.42 -13.40
C HIS A 61 -0.35 -10.50 -13.84
N ARG A 62 0.29 -9.75 -12.94
CA ARG A 62 1.27 -8.71 -13.29
C ARG A 62 2.60 -8.90 -12.56
N PHE A 63 3.13 -10.12 -12.65
CA PHE A 63 4.36 -10.51 -11.97
C PHE A 63 5.57 -9.67 -12.42
N LEU A 64 5.68 -9.32 -13.71
CA LEU A 64 6.83 -8.56 -14.21
C LEU A 64 6.86 -7.15 -13.63
N GLU A 65 5.73 -6.44 -13.67
CA GLU A 65 5.63 -5.07 -13.16
C GLU A 65 5.75 -5.00 -11.64
N THR A 66 5.30 -6.04 -10.93
CA THR A 66 5.51 -6.11 -9.48
C THR A 66 6.98 -6.41 -9.16
N ALA A 67 7.65 -7.29 -9.91
CA ALA A 67 9.08 -7.58 -9.74
C ALA A 67 9.98 -6.35 -9.99
N GLU A 68 9.60 -5.45 -10.91
CA GLU A 68 10.31 -4.17 -11.14
C GLU A 68 10.37 -3.28 -9.88
N LEU A 69 9.40 -3.41 -8.96
CA LEU A 69 9.37 -2.65 -7.72
C LEU A 69 10.30 -3.22 -6.64
N PHE A 70 10.85 -4.42 -6.81
CA PHE A 70 11.64 -5.11 -5.78
C PHE A 70 12.77 -4.25 -5.24
N GLY A 71 13.61 -3.69 -6.12
CA GLY A 71 14.74 -2.85 -5.72
C GLY A 71 14.32 -1.56 -5.01
N THR A 72 13.13 -1.02 -5.34
CA THR A 72 12.59 0.15 -4.64
C THR A 72 12.23 -0.22 -3.21
N PHE A 73 11.43 -1.29 -3.03
CA PHE A 73 11.02 -1.76 -1.70
C PHE A 73 12.20 -2.21 -0.84
N GLU A 74 13.15 -2.93 -1.42
CA GLU A 74 14.38 -3.38 -0.75
C GLU A 74 15.18 -2.18 -0.19
N SER A 75 15.20 -1.07 -0.92
CA SER A 75 15.91 0.15 -0.51
C SER A 75 15.15 1.04 0.47
N THR A 76 13.83 0.87 0.63
CA THR A 76 12.99 1.79 1.44
C THR A 76 12.33 1.12 2.64
N VAL A 77 11.59 0.03 2.42
CA VAL A 77 10.80 -0.63 3.47
C VAL A 77 11.71 -1.50 4.33
N GLY A 78 12.68 -2.16 3.70
CA GLY A 78 13.67 -3.00 4.36
C GLY A 78 14.09 -4.15 3.47
N PRO A 79 15.00 -5.02 3.95
CA PRO A 79 15.40 -6.20 3.20
C PRO A 79 14.16 -7.06 2.91
N MET A 80 13.85 -7.25 1.64
CA MET A 80 12.72 -8.04 1.19
C MET A 80 13.17 -9.48 0.96
N GLU A 81 12.37 -10.45 1.39
CA GLU A 81 12.66 -11.85 1.12
C GLU A 81 12.43 -12.15 -0.37
N ARG A 82 13.41 -12.81 -1.02
CA ARG A 82 13.31 -13.21 -2.42
C ARG A 82 12.39 -14.42 -2.56
N ASN A 83 11.59 -14.45 -3.63
CA ASN A 83 10.65 -15.54 -3.93
C ASN A 83 9.62 -15.81 -2.81
N SER A 84 9.29 -14.77 -2.03
CA SER A 84 8.32 -14.84 -0.95
C SER A 84 6.95 -14.36 -1.41
N GLU A 85 5.90 -15.07 -1.03
CA GLU A 85 4.51 -14.64 -1.22
C GLU A 85 4.27 -13.30 -0.53
N GLY A 86 4.79 -13.13 0.70
CA GLY A 86 4.69 -11.89 1.46
C GLY A 86 5.27 -10.71 0.68
N THR A 87 6.52 -10.83 0.22
CA THR A 87 7.15 -9.81 -0.62
C THR A 87 6.31 -9.48 -1.85
N THR A 88 5.81 -10.50 -2.55
CA THR A 88 5.03 -10.28 -3.78
C THR A 88 3.72 -9.54 -3.49
N LEU A 89 3.06 -9.81 -2.36
CA LEU A 89 1.87 -9.07 -1.92
C LEU A 89 2.17 -7.60 -1.60
N TRP A 90 3.30 -7.32 -0.96
CA TRP A 90 3.76 -5.94 -0.69
C TRP A 90 4.03 -5.18 -1.98
N LEU A 91 4.76 -5.80 -2.93
CA LEU A 91 5.05 -5.21 -4.23
C LEU A 91 3.76 -4.97 -5.04
N SER A 92 2.83 -5.92 -5.00
CA SER A 92 1.52 -5.82 -5.67
C SER A 92 0.68 -4.67 -5.13
N LEU A 93 0.73 -4.43 -3.82
CA LEU A 93 0.06 -3.30 -3.17
C LEU A 93 0.75 -1.97 -3.50
N GLY A 94 2.09 -1.95 -3.53
CA GLY A 94 2.86 -0.80 -3.99
C GLY A 94 2.51 -0.38 -5.43
N LEU A 95 2.39 -1.37 -6.32
CA LEU A 95 1.95 -1.14 -7.70
C LEU A 95 0.52 -0.57 -7.74
N ALA A 96 -0.39 -1.13 -6.95
CA ALA A 96 -1.77 -0.66 -6.85
C ALA A 96 -1.85 0.81 -6.40
N ILE A 97 -1.09 1.19 -5.36
CA ILE A 97 -1.01 2.57 -4.87
C ILE A 97 -0.47 3.49 -5.96
N LYS A 98 0.64 3.09 -6.61
CA LYS A 98 1.26 3.88 -7.68
C LYS A 98 0.28 4.17 -8.81
N GLU A 99 -0.48 3.18 -9.25
CA GLU A 99 -1.40 3.32 -10.38
C GLU A 99 -2.67 4.07 -10.00
N LEU A 100 -3.31 3.73 -8.87
CA LEU A 100 -4.53 4.39 -8.42
C LEU A 100 -4.30 5.89 -8.20
N TYR A 101 -3.17 6.26 -7.59
CA TYR A 101 -2.82 7.65 -7.34
C TYR A 101 -2.12 8.32 -8.54
N GLY A 102 -1.77 7.57 -9.59
CA GLY A 102 -1.05 8.07 -10.77
C GLY A 102 0.33 8.63 -10.44
N MET A 103 1.05 7.99 -9.52
CA MET A 103 2.35 8.44 -9.03
C MET A 103 3.51 8.00 -9.93
N ARG A 104 4.56 8.83 -9.99
CA ARG A 104 5.86 8.42 -10.50
C ARG A 104 6.54 7.50 -9.48
N LEU A 105 7.47 6.66 -9.95
CA LEU A 105 8.23 5.76 -9.07
C LEU A 105 8.99 6.51 -7.97
N SER A 106 9.55 7.69 -8.27
CA SER A 106 10.23 8.54 -7.28
C SER A 106 9.29 9.02 -6.17
N THR A 107 8.04 9.32 -6.50
CA THR A 107 7.03 9.74 -5.52
C THR A 107 6.61 8.56 -4.65
N LEU A 108 6.40 7.38 -5.26
CA LEU A 108 6.16 6.15 -4.50
C LEU A 108 7.32 5.88 -3.53
N LYS A 109 8.57 6.00 -4.00
CA LYS A 109 9.75 5.81 -3.15
C LYS A 109 9.73 6.70 -1.91
N GLY A 110 9.51 8.00 -2.07
CA GLY A 110 9.43 8.94 -0.93
C GLY A 110 8.25 8.68 0.02
N LEU A 111 7.18 8.05 -0.47
CA LEU A 111 6.08 7.57 0.36
C LEU A 111 6.49 6.31 1.15
N LEU A 112 7.14 5.35 0.49
CA LEU A 112 7.59 4.09 1.09
C LEU A 112 8.64 4.31 2.18
N GLU A 113 9.47 5.36 2.08
CA GLU A 113 10.43 5.75 3.12
C GLU A 113 9.73 6.14 4.45
N GLN A 114 8.43 6.42 4.43
CA GLN A 114 7.64 6.75 5.63
C GLN A 114 6.99 5.51 6.27
N VAL A 115 7.04 4.35 5.59
CA VAL A 115 6.46 3.10 6.08
C VAL A 115 7.32 2.55 7.20
N THR A 116 6.71 2.37 8.36
CA THR A 116 7.34 1.85 9.58
C THR A 116 6.76 0.53 10.04
N ILE A 117 5.67 0.06 9.42
CA ILE A 117 5.10 -1.26 9.73
C ILE A 117 6.04 -2.35 9.23
N ARG A 118 6.37 -3.27 10.16
CA ARG A 118 7.08 -4.52 9.89
C ARG A 118 6.27 -5.62 10.57
N LYS A 119 5.75 -6.56 9.80
CA LYS A 119 5.09 -7.78 10.28
C LYS A 119 6.01 -8.96 10.05
#